data_AF-A0A484B1U6-F1
#
_entry.id   AF-A0A484B1U6-F1
#
_cell.length_a   1.000
_cell.length_b   1.000
_cell.length_c   1.000
_cell.angle_alpha   90.00
_cell.angle_beta   90.00
_cell.angle_gamma   90.00
#
_symmetry.space_group_name_H-M   'P 1'
#
loop_
_entity.id
_entity.type
_entity.pdbx_description
1 polymer ?
#
loop_
_entity_poly.entity_id
_entity_poly.type
_entity_poly.pdbx_seq_one_letter_code
_entity_poly.pdbx_strand_id
1 'polypeptide(L)'
;MNFGALARSLSHSLRVSLGSKKRLSKAPTENDVFEVSTPSVSNSSDSKEEEQLKREHLNQTVDQLNERRQPYRETVELILDKVSELEHTLYEDQQQEFKLRMALERQTERIHELHFSLDTEKQRNERLVQLLRGVDSDSCSESEPESQLLSGIRIDSKGELYGSISPILMQQRYDELHSSYRQAHRLLAKKDKTIKMLRCDLEVLRGKYDSICSDYRNEHRRLNALYTRYMHLQQKKKQQVFILKETLGYASDCILYAQQTIDGCSRGFPIDPQNLHNFNQNFEFFMRSLRSCCCRRRLLELQQEQGVQLEQLQQEQERQQEEEQEQELSNQETKTSLQSQLEQPKQKRRSHRKREKH
;
A
#
# COMPACT_ATOMS: atom_id res chain seq x y z
N MET A 1 0.95 21.20 17.43
CA MET A 1 2.24 20.68 17.92
C MET A 1 3.33 21.20 16.99
N ASN A 2 4.39 21.82 17.51
CA ASN A 2 5.33 22.61 16.71
C ASN A 2 6.56 21.78 16.33
N PHE A 3 6.47 21.06 15.19
CA PHE A 3 7.49 20.11 14.73
C PHE A 3 8.88 20.73 14.47
N GLY A 4 8.95 22.04 14.23
CA GLY A 4 10.20 22.77 14.06
C GLY A 4 11.05 22.92 15.34
N ALA A 5 10.48 22.69 16.52
CA ALA A 5 11.23 22.66 17.78
C ALA A 5 11.87 21.28 18.05
N LEU A 6 11.21 20.21 17.59
CA LEU A 6 11.70 18.84 17.76
C LEU A 6 12.91 18.55 16.85
N ALA A 7 12.87 19.03 15.61
CA ALA A 7 13.99 18.90 14.66
C ALA A 7 15.25 19.67 15.10
N ARG A 8 15.08 20.82 15.79
CA ARG A 8 16.20 21.58 16.36
C ARG A 8 16.79 20.96 17.63
N SER A 9 15.98 20.24 18.40
CA SER A 9 16.44 19.49 19.59
C SER A 9 17.24 18.23 19.20
N LEU A 10 16.80 17.53 18.15
CA LEU A 10 17.48 16.31 17.67
C LEU A 10 18.80 16.60 16.93
N SER A 11 18.90 17.74 16.24
CA SER A 11 20.15 18.18 15.59
C SER A 11 21.23 18.59 16.60
N HIS A 12 20.86 19.00 17.82
CA HIS A 12 21.82 19.31 18.87
C HIS A 12 22.34 18.07 19.63
N SER A 13 21.58 16.98 19.62
CA SER A 13 21.90 15.72 20.32
C SER A 13 22.83 14.79 19.52
N LEU A 14 22.83 14.90 18.19
CA LEU A 14 23.64 14.07 17.29
C LEU A 14 24.83 14.85 16.71
N ARG A 15 25.76 15.28 17.58
CA ARG A 15 27.10 15.69 17.14
C ARG A 15 27.92 14.45 16.73
N VAL A 16 27.64 13.94 15.53
CA VAL A 16 28.54 13.03 14.83
C VAL A 16 29.42 13.87 13.91
N SER A 17 30.63 14.15 14.38
CA SER A 17 31.70 14.75 13.61
C SER A 17 32.22 13.75 12.57
N LEU A 18 31.83 13.94 11.30
CA LEU A 18 32.52 13.37 10.14
C LEU A 18 32.96 14.52 9.25
N GLY A 19 34.28 14.76 9.27
CA GLY A 19 34.90 15.85 8.52
C GLY A 19 35.00 15.55 7.04
N SER A 20 34.61 16.52 6.21
CA SER A 20 35.31 16.82 4.97
C SER A 20 35.33 18.32 4.70
N LYS A 21 36.45 18.77 4.13
CA LYS A 21 37.06 20.10 4.26
C LYS A 21 36.29 21.22 3.55
N LYS A 22 36.06 22.34 4.25
CA LYS A 22 36.26 23.72 3.73
C LYS A 22 36.47 24.70 4.88
N ARG A 23 37.61 25.42 4.82
CA ARG A 23 38.03 26.49 5.75
C ARG A 23 37.02 27.66 5.73
N LEU A 24 36.67 28.21 6.90
CA LEU A 24 36.95 29.61 7.26
C LEU A 24 36.62 29.94 8.76
N SER A 25 37.66 30.45 9.45
CA SER A 25 37.72 31.47 10.54
C SER A 25 37.02 31.34 11.93
N LYS A 26 37.90 31.30 12.96
CA LYS A 26 37.96 32.04 14.26
C LYS A 26 37.10 31.64 15.49
N ALA A 27 37.77 30.93 16.44
CA ALA A 27 37.96 31.04 17.93
C ALA A 27 36.97 31.80 18.86
N PRO A 28 37.04 31.69 20.22
CA PRO A 28 37.83 30.81 21.15
C PRO A 28 36.96 30.00 22.16
N THR A 29 37.34 28.77 22.54
CA THR A 29 38.00 28.30 23.80
C THR A 29 37.21 28.50 25.11
N GLU A 30 36.78 27.40 25.73
CA GLU A 30 36.83 27.19 27.19
C GLU A 30 36.75 25.68 27.51
N ASN A 31 37.51 25.31 28.54
CA ASN A 31 37.91 23.96 28.93
C ASN A 31 36.77 23.15 29.56
N ASP A 32 36.76 21.83 29.40
CA ASP A 32 36.74 20.97 30.59
C ASP A 32 37.22 19.55 30.33
N VAL A 33 38.09 19.11 31.22
CA VAL A 33 38.78 17.81 31.27
C VAL A 33 37.99 16.95 32.26
N PHE A 34 37.53 15.77 31.85
CA PHE A 34 37.23 14.70 32.81
C PHE A 34 37.73 13.37 32.26
N GLU A 35 38.90 13.00 32.76
CA GLU A 35 39.50 11.67 32.67
C GLU A 35 38.60 10.65 33.39
N VAL A 36 38.33 9.54 32.70
CA VAL A 36 37.70 8.36 33.29
C VAL A 36 38.80 7.49 33.87
N SER A 37 38.79 7.34 35.19
CA SER A 37 39.65 6.44 35.95
C SER A 37 39.45 4.98 35.53
N THR A 38 40.52 4.32 35.09
CA THR A 38 40.61 2.84 35.02
C THR A 38 41.35 2.32 36.25
N PRO A 39 40.89 1.22 36.89
CA PRO A 39 41.53 0.68 38.07
C PRO A 39 42.81 -0.08 37.70
N SER A 40 43.83 0.08 38.54
CA SER A 40 45.06 -0.71 38.50
C SER A 40 44.77 -2.17 38.84
N VAL A 41 45.15 -3.08 37.94
CA VAL A 41 45.34 -4.49 38.28
C VAL A 41 46.82 -4.79 38.12
N SER A 42 47.51 -4.83 39.26
CA SER A 42 48.73 -5.61 39.44
C SER A 42 48.40 -7.09 39.24
N ASN A 43 49.13 -7.79 38.37
CA ASN A 43 49.66 -9.12 38.67
C ASN A 43 50.60 -9.66 37.57
N SER A 44 51.72 -10.19 38.07
CA SER A 44 52.50 -11.36 37.66
C SER A 44 52.64 -11.72 36.18
N SER A 45 53.92 -11.85 35.80
CA SER A 45 54.45 -12.75 34.78
C SER A 45 53.64 -14.04 34.63
N ASP A 46 52.90 -14.17 33.53
CA ASP A 46 52.65 -15.48 32.92
C ASP A 46 52.39 -15.36 31.41
N SER A 47 52.79 -16.42 30.71
CA SER A 47 52.98 -16.64 29.26
C SER A 47 52.23 -15.77 28.22
N LYS A 48 52.95 -15.42 27.12
CA LYS A 48 52.41 -14.79 25.89
C LYS A 48 51.24 -15.58 25.25
N GLU A 49 51.05 -16.84 25.61
CA GLU A 49 49.98 -17.71 25.12
C GLU A 49 48.62 -17.40 25.78
N GLU A 50 48.57 -16.98 27.06
CA GLU A 50 47.31 -16.56 27.71
C GLU A 50 46.77 -15.25 27.15
N GLU A 51 47.66 -14.33 26.75
CA GLU A 51 47.28 -13.05 26.16
C GLU A 51 46.71 -13.23 24.74
N GLN A 52 47.20 -14.24 24.02
CA GLN A 52 46.74 -14.61 22.69
C GLN A 52 45.38 -15.32 22.73
N LEU A 53 45.19 -16.24 23.68
CA LEU A 53 43.89 -16.87 23.96
C LEU A 53 42.82 -15.85 24.40
N LYS A 54 43.19 -14.85 25.22
CA LYS A 54 42.27 -13.75 25.59
C LYS A 54 41.88 -12.89 24.40
N ARG A 55 42.80 -12.64 23.45
CA ARG A 55 42.48 -11.91 22.20
C ARG A 55 41.59 -12.71 21.26
N GLU A 56 41.83 -14.01 21.12
CA GLU A 56 40.98 -14.90 20.31
C GLU A 56 39.57 -15.01 20.90
N HIS A 57 39.46 -15.11 22.22
CA HIS A 57 38.17 -15.12 22.90
C HIS A 57 37.44 -13.78 22.77
N LEU A 58 38.15 -12.65 22.85
CA LEU A 58 37.57 -11.32 22.59
C LEU A 58 37.08 -11.18 21.15
N ASN A 59 37.85 -11.64 20.17
CA ASN A 59 37.46 -11.60 18.75
C ASN A 59 36.22 -12.47 18.50
N GLN A 60 36.15 -13.68 19.06
CA GLN A 60 34.94 -14.51 19.00
C GLN A 60 33.72 -13.84 19.65
N THR A 61 33.93 -13.11 20.75
CA THR A 61 32.83 -12.38 21.42
C THR A 61 32.36 -11.18 20.58
N VAL A 62 33.28 -10.51 19.89
CA VAL A 62 32.97 -9.42 18.95
C VAL A 62 32.24 -9.94 17.72
N ASP A 63 32.63 -11.08 17.18
CA ASP A 63 31.98 -11.71 16.03
C ASP A 63 30.56 -12.16 16.36
N GLN A 64 30.34 -12.78 17.53
CA GLN A 64 29.00 -13.12 18.02
C GLN A 64 28.11 -11.89 18.26
N LEU A 65 28.69 -10.78 18.73
CA LEU A 65 27.97 -9.51 18.88
C LEU A 65 27.63 -8.88 17.52
N ASN A 66 28.51 -9.04 16.52
CA ASN A 66 28.27 -8.57 15.16
C ASN A 66 27.17 -9.39 14.47
N GLU A 67 27.17 -10.72 14.62
CA GLU A 67 26.10 -11.60 14.14
C GLU A 67 24.75 -11.25 14.78
N ARG A 68 24.76 -10.96 16.08
CA ARG A 68 23.54 -10.55 16.80
C ARG A 68 23.04 -9.16 16.40
N ARG A 69 23.92 -8.29 15.87
CA ARG A 69 23.62 -6.93 15.40
C ARG A 69 23.28 -6.84 13.92
N GLN A 70 23.66 -7.84 13.13
CA GLN A 70 23.38 -7.97 11.70
C GLN A 70 21.90 -7.72 11.34
N PRO A 71 20.89 -8.32 12.01
CA PRO A 71 19.48 -8.06 11.67
C PRO A 71 19.06 -6.60 11.91
N TYR A 72 19.66 -5.94 12.91
CA TYR A 72 19.42 -4.51 13.15
C TYR A 72 20.07 -3.63 12.08
N ARG A 73 21.26 -4.02 11.61
CA ARG A 73 21.95 -3.33 10.52
C ARG A 73 21.18 -3.42 9.21
N GLU A 74 20.69 -4.61 8.86
CA GLU A 74 19.81 -4.84 7.71
C GLU A 74 18.51 -4.03 7.82
N THR A 75 17.92 -3.96 9.01
CA THR A 75 16.72 -3.14 9.25
C THR A 75 17.01 -1.65 9.06
N VAL A 76 18.16 -1.17 9.55
CA VAL A 76 18.57 0.24 9.38
C VAL A 76 18.85 0.56 7.91
N GLU A 77 19.54 -0.32 7.18
CA GLU A 77 19.77 -0.16 5.74
C GLU A 77 18.45 -0.13 4.96
N LEU A 78 17.50 -1.02 5.27
CA LEU A 78 16.17 -1.00 4.67
C LEU A 78 15.39 0.29 4.97
N ILE A 79 15.51 0.83 6.19
CA ILE A 79 14.90 2.11 6.56
C ILE A 79 15.52 3.24 5.75
N LEU A 80 16.86 3.27 5.62
CA LEU A 80 17.55 4.31 4.85
C LEU A 80 17.19 4.27 3.36
N ASP A 81 17.12 3.07 2.78
CA ASP A 81 16.68 2.89 1.39
C ASP A 81 15.25 3.38 1.19
N LYS A 82 14.35 3.06 2.12
CA LYS A 82 12.96 3.53 2.07
C LYS A 82 12.83 5.04 2.27
N VAL A 83 13.64 5.64 3.14
CA VAL A 83 13.70 7.09 3.30
C VAL A 83 14.19 7.75 2.01
N SER A 84 15.24 7.22 1.37
CA SER A 84 15.74 7.73 0.09
C SER A 84 14.71 7.62 -1.04
N GLU A 85 13.96 6.52 -1.10
CA GLU A 85 12.88 6.33 -2.08
C GLU A 85 11.73 7.34 -1.85
N LEU A 86 11.39 7.60 -0.58
CA LEU A 86 10.39 8.60 -0.22
C LEU A 86 10.85 10.02 -0.55
N GLU A 87 12.12 10.36 -0.28
CA GLU A 87 12.69 11.67 -0.64
C GLU A 87 12.65 11.90 -2.15
N HIS A 88 12.95 10.87 -2.95
CA HIS A 88 12.86 10.96 -4.41
C HIS A 88 11.40 11.17 -4.86
N THR A 89 10.46 10.41 -4.32
CA THR A 89 9.04 10.52 -4.66
C THR A 89 8.50 11.91 -4.32
N LEU A 90 8.88 12.44 -3.15
CA LEU A 90 8.47 13.77 -2.69
C LEU A 90 9.01 14.87 -3.60
N TYR A 91 10.24 14.71 -4.11
CA TYR A 91 10.82 15.62 -5.10
C TYR A 91 10.05 15.59 -6.44
N GLU A 92 9.67 14.40 -6.92
CA GLU A 92 8.87 14.27 -8.13
C GLU A 92 7.48 14.90 -7.99
N ASP A 93 6.82 14.66 -6.85
CA ASP A 93 5.52 15.25 -6.53
C ASP A 93 5.59 16.79 -6.51
N GLN A 94 6.64 17.37 -5.92
CA GLN A 94 6.86 18.82 -5.97
C GLN A 94 7.02 19.34 -7.39
N GLN A 95 7.73 18.61 -8.25
CA GLN A 95 7.90 19.01 -9.65
C GLN A 95 6.58 18.92 -10.43
N GLN A 96 5.77 17.90 -10.17
CA GLN A 96 4.43 17.75 -10.77
C GLN A 96 3.47 18.83 -10.26
N GLU A 97 3.49 19.13 -8.98
CA GLU A 97 2.70 20.20 -8.38
C GLU A 97 3.03 21.55 -9.02
N PHE A 98 4.32 21.86 -9.20
CA PHE A 98 4.75 23.08 -9.88
C PHE A 98 4.20 23.15 -11.32
N LYS A 99 4.27 22.05 -12.07
CA LYS A 99 3.70 21.98 -13.43
C LYS A 99 2.18 22.23 -13.43
N LEU A 100 1.46 21.66 -12.47
CA LEU A 100 0.02 21.85 -12.32
C LEU A 100 -0.33 23.29 -11.96
N ARG A 101 0.38 23.92 -11.02
CA ARG A 101 0.22 25.34 -10.67
C ARG A 101 0.41 26.23 -11.90
N MET A 102 1.45 25.98 -12.67
CA MET A 102 1.73 26.70 -13.92
C MET A 102 0.69 26.47 -15.02
N ALA A 103 0.08 25.28 -15.08
CA ALA A 103 -1.02 25.01 -16.00
C ALA A 103 -2.30 25.74 -15.59
N LEU A 104 -2.58 25.79 -14.28
CA LEU A 104 -3.73 26.48 -13.71
C LEU A 104 -3.64 27.99 -13.93
N GLU A 105 -2.47 28.59 -13.71
CA GLU A 105 -2.23 30.02 -13.94
C GLU A 105 -2.51 30.39 -15.41
N ARG A 106 -1.95 29.64 -16.37
CA ARG A 106 -2.23 29.85 -17.81
C ARG A 106 -3.71 29.69 -18.18
N GLN A 107 -4.40 28.73 -17.58
CA GLN A 107 -5.85 28.60 -17.82
C GLN A 107 -6.62 29.78 -17.23
N THR A 108 -6.18 30.27 -16.08
CA THR A 108 -6.79 31.42 -15.41
C THR A 108 -6.60 32.67 -16.26
N GLU A 109 -5.39 32.94 -16.75
CA GLU A 109 -5.11 34.03 -17.71
C GLU A 109 -5.99 33.94 -18.96
N ARG A 110 -6.09 32.75 -19.56
CA ARG A 110 -6.94 32.52 -20.73
C ARG A 110 -8.43 32.80 -20.44
N ILE A 111 -8.92 32.46 -19.25
CA ILE A 111 -10.31 32.76 -18.86
C ILE A 111 -10.50 34.28 -18.76
N HIS A 112 -9.53 35.02 -18.20
CA HIS A 112 -9.58 36.48 -18.14
C HIS A 112 -9.59 37.10 -19.54
N GLU A 113 -8.77 36.61 -20.47
CA GLU A 113 -8.76 37.06 -21.87
C GLU A 113 -10.11 36.80 -22.57
N LEU A 114 -10.70 35.62 -22.36
CA LEU A 114 -12.00 35.28 -22.90
C LEU A 114 -13.12 36.14 -22.30
N HIS A 115 -13.05 36.44 -21.00
CA HIS A 115 -14.00 37.32 -20.33
C HIS A 115 -13.92 38.74 -20.91
N PHE A 116 -12.71 39.28 -21.07
CA PHE A 116 -12.49 40.57 -21.71
C PHE A 116 -13.04 40.59 -23.15
N SER A 117 -12.76 39.54 -23.93
CA SER A 117 -13.28 39.40 -25.29
C SER A 117 -14.82 39.35 -25.32
N LEU A 118 -15.43 38.65 -24.37
CA LEU A 118 -16.87 38.57 -24.25
C LEU A 118 -17.48 39.93 -23.89
N ASP A 119 -16.88 40.68 -22.97
CA ASP A 119 -17.37 42.00 -22.56
C ASP A 119 -17.25 43.04 -23.67
N THR A 120 -16.14 43.01 -24.42
CA THR A 120 -15.97 43.87 -25.61
C THR A 120 -17.02 43.57 -26.68
N GLU A 121 -17.31 42.29 -26.95
CA GLU A 121 -18.37 41.91 -27.88
C GLU A 121 -19.77 42.22 -27.34
N LYS A 122 -20.03 42.07 -26.03
CA LYS A 122 -21.28 42.56 -25.43
C LYS A 122 -21.47 44.04 -25.65
N GLN A 123 -20.44 44.86 -25.43
CA GLN A 123 -20.50 46.30 -25.63
C GLN A 123 -20.73 46.65 -27.12
N ARG A 124 -20.07 45.93 -28.04
CA ARG A 124 -20.29 46.09 -29.47
C ARG A 124 -21.73 45.75 -29.86
N ASN A 125 -22.26 44.62 -29.36
CA ASN A 125 -23.62 44.19 -29.62
C ASN A 125 -24.65 45.14 -29.00
N GLU A 126 -24.39 45.69 -27.82
CA GLU A 126 -25.23 46.70 -27.21
C GLU A 126 -25.29 47.98 -28.07
N ARG A 127 -24.15 48.45 -28.57
CA ARG A 127 -24.10 49.58 -29.52
C ARG A 127 -24.86 49.26 -30.81
N LEU A 128 -24.72 48.05 -31.34
CA LEU A 128 -25.45 47.61 -32.52
C LEU A 128 -26.97 47.61 -32.27
N VAL A 129 -27.40 47.11 -31.11
CA VAL A 129 -28.82 47.13 -30.70
C VAL A 129 -29.32 48.55 -30.51
N GLN A 130 -28.52 49.46 -29.96
CA GLN A 130 -28.86 50.89 -29.85
C GLN A 130 -28.99 51.54 -31.23
N LEU A 131 -28.10 51.25 -32.18
CA LEU A 131 -28.21 51.72 -33.56
C LEU A 131 -29.48 51.18 -34.24
N LEU A 132 -29.76 49.88 -34.10
CA LEU A 132 -30.98 49.28 -34.65
C LEU A 132 -32.26 49.88 -34.04
N ARG A 133 -32.27 50.20 -32.74
CA ARG A 133 -33.42 50.88 -32.10
C ARG A 133 -33.50 52.38 -32.42
N GLY A 134 -32.36 53.05 -32.64
CA GLY A 134 -32.29 54.45 -33.06
C GLY A 134 -32.77 54.66 -34.50
N VAL A 135 -32.61 53.66 -35.36
CA VAL A 135 -33.14 53.66 -36.74
C VAL A 135 -34.67 53.70 -36.77
N ASP A 136 -35.35 53.26 -35.71
CA ASP A 136 -36.83 53.28 -35.64
C ASP A 136 -37.40 54.55 -34.94
N SER A 137 -36.55 55.46 -34.43
CA SER A 137 -37.01 56.61 -33.62
C SER A 137 -36.79 58.00 -34.26
N ASP A 138 -36.00 58.11 -35.33
CA ASP A 138 -35.81 59.39 -36.04
C ASP A 138 -36.38 59.32 -37.47
N SER A 139 -37.71 59.41 -37.58
CA SER A 139 -38.34 59.93 -38.81
C SER A 139 -39.47 60.90 -38.45
N CYS A 140 -39.10 62.07 -37.93
CA CYS A 140 -39.93 63.26 -38.01
C CYS A 140 -39.03 64.49 -38.16
N SER A 141 -39.25 65.21 -39.26
CA SER A 141 -38.80 66.58 -39.58
C SER A 141 -37.54 66.78 -40.43
N GLU A 142 -37.82 66.99 -41.73
CA GLU A 142 -37.25 68.02 -42.63
C GLU A 142 -35.92 67.78 -43.38
N SER A 143 -36.06 67.86 -44.72
CA SER A 143 -35.09 68.24 -45.76
C SER A 143 -33.86 67.37 -46.04
N GLU A 144 -33.97 66.53 -47.08
CA GLU A 144 -33.03 66.34 -48.23
C GLU A 144 -33.60 65.20 -49.13
N PRO A 145 -33.70 65.36 -50.47
CA PRO A 145 -34.34 64.37 -51.34
C PRO A 145 -33.33 63.38 -51.91
N GLU A 146 -32.82 62.44 -51.12
CA GLU A 146 -32.04 61.29 -51.67
C GLU A 146 -32.41 59.92 -51.06
N SER A 147 -33.24 59.87 -50.02
CA SER A 147 -33.62 58.60 -49.34
C SER A 147 -34.84 57.90 -49.95
N GLN A 148 -35.36 58.38 -51.08
CA GLN A 148 -36.53 57.80 -51.76
C GLN A 148 -36.22 56.76 -52.86
N LEU A 149 -34.97 56.30 -53.00
CA LEU A 149 -34.62 55.30 -54.01
C LEU A 149 -34.70 53.83 -53.56
N LEU A 150 -34.96 53.54 -52.28
CA LEU A 150 -34.99 52.14 -51.79
C LEU A 150 -36.25 51.73 -51.04
N SER A 151 -37.16 52.66 -50.75
CA SER A 151 -38.38 52.37 -49.97
C SER A 151 -39.54 51.79 -50.81
N GLY A 152 -39.22 50.92 -51.78
CA GLY A 152 -40.17 50.46 -52.79
C GLY A 152 -39.95 49.06 -53.37
N ILE A 153 -39.17 48.19 -52.72
CA ILE A 153 -39.08 46.79 -53.16
C ILE A 153 -39.83 45.91 -52.14
N ARG A 154 -41.13 45.71 -52.38
CA ARG A 154 -41.86 44.59 -51.78
C ARG A 154 -41.33 43.31 -52.43
N ILE A 155 -40.38 42.67 -51.77
CA ILE A 155 -39.81 41.39 -52.21
C ILE A 155 -40.83 40.30 -51.84
N ASP A 156 -41.82 40.08 -52.70
CA ASP A 156 -42.95 39.16 -52.46
C ASP A 156 -42.62 37.69 -52.77
N SER A 157 -41.35 37.35 -52.99
CA SER A 157 -40.94 35.96 -53.05
C SER A 157 -39.51 35.76 -52.53
N LYS A 158 -39.28 34.66 -51.77
CA LYS A 158 -37.93 34.25 -51.34
C LYS A 158 -36.93 34.23 -52.51
N GLY A 159 -37.39 33.97 -53.74
CA GLY A 159 -36.56 33.92 -54.95
C GLY A 159 -35.96 35.28 -55.35
N GLU A 160 -36.71 36.37 -55.23
CA GLU A 160 -36.23 37.72 -55.57
C GLU A 160 -35.17 38.24 -54.58
N LEU A 161 -35.28 37.84 -53.29
CA LEU A 161 -34.28 38.17 -52.27
C LEU A 161 -32.94 37.48 -52.52
N TYR A 162 -32.93 36.21 -52.93
CA TYR A 162 -31.69 35.51 -53.26
C TYR A 162 -31.10 35.94 -54.61
N GLY A 163 -31.94 36.39 -55.54
CA GLY A 163 -31.52 36.95 -56.83
C GLY A 163 -30.88 38.35 -56.72
N SER A 164 -31.23 39.13 -55.69
CA SER A 164 -30.61 40.44 -55.43
C SER A 164 -29.25 40.35 -54.72
N ILE A 165 -28.91 39.18 -54.16
CA ILE A 165 -27.61 38.93 -53.56
C ILE A 165 -26.62 38.57 -54.66
N SER A 166 -25.48 39.27 -54.69
CA SER A 166 -24.39 38.96 -55.62
C SER A 166 -23.99 37.48 -55.52
N PRO A 167 -24.00 36.72 -56.64
CA PRO A 167 -23.58 35.32 -56.65
C PRO A 167 -22.16 35.12 -56.09
N ILE A 168 -21.28 36.10 -56.29
CA ILE A 168 -19.90 36.09 -55.76
C ILE A 168 -19.90 36.18 -54.23
N LEU A 169 -20.74 37.05 -53.66
CA LEU A 169 -20.85 37.19 -52.21
C LEU A 169 -21.45 35.93 -51.57
N MET A 170 -22.45 35.32 -52.22
CA MET A 170 -23.04 34.07 -51.76
C MET A 170 -22.01 32.92 -51.77
N GLN A 171 -21.21 32.82 -52.83
CA GLN A 171 -20.10 31.87 -52.93
C GLN A 171 -19.05 32.10 -51.84
N GLN A 172 -18.63 33.35 -51.61
CA GLN A 172 -17.67 33.68 -50.56
C GLN A 172 -18.19 33.27 -49.16
N ARG A 173 -19.46 33.58 -48.86
CA ARG A 173 -20.09 33.18 -47.58
C ARG A 173 -20.21 31.66 -47.45
N TYR A 174 -20.51 30.97 -48.54
CA TYR A 174 -20.53 29.51 -48.56
C TYR A 174 -19.13 28.95 -48.26
N ASP A 175 -18.07 29.47 -48.88
CA ASP A 175 -16.70 29.00 -48.68
C ASP A 175 -16.19 29.28 -47.26
N GLU A 176 -16.51 30.45 -46.70
CA GLU A 176 -16.24 30.81 -45.30
C GLU A 176 -16.95 29.83 -44.34
N LEU A 177 -18.25 29.60 -44.54
CA LEU A 177 -19.03 28.66 -43.71
C LEU A 177 -18.50 27.23 -43.85
N HIS A 178 -18.17 26.81 -45.07
CA HIS A 178 -17.71 25.47 -45.37
C HIS A 178 -16.32 25.20 -44.73
N SER A 179 -15.41 26.16 -44.78
CA SER A 179 -14.10 26.06 -44.12
C SER A 179 -14.24 26.00 -42.59
N SER A 180 -15.09 26.84 -42.00
CA SER A 180 -15.43 26.82 -40.58
C SER A 180 -16.05 25.49 -40.14
N TYR A 181 -17.00 24.95 -40.92
CA TYR A 181 -17.62 23.65 -40.66
C TYR A 181 -16.58 22.52 -40.67
N ARG A 182 -15.68 22.48 -41.66
CA ARG A 182 -14.61 21.47 -41.70
C ARG A 182 -13.67 21.60 -40.50
N GLN A 183 -13.34 22.81 -40.08
CA GLN A 183 -12.49 23.05 -38.91
C GLN A 183 -13.18 22.58 -37.62
N ALA A 184 -14.45 22.94 -37.43
CA ALA A 184 -15.26 22.49 -36.30
C ALA A 184 -15.35 20.97 -36.25
N HIS A 185 -15.59 20.31 -37.38
CA HIS A 185 -15.67 18.85 -37.46
C HIS A 185 -14.33 18.18 -37.09
N ARG A 186 -13.19 18.73 -37.52
CA ARG A 186 -11.86 18.23 -37.13
C ARG A 186 -11.61 18.41 -35.63
N LEU A 187 -12.02 19.54 -35.06
CA LEU A 187 -11.89 19.80 -33.62
C LEU A 187 -12.77 18.85 -32.81
N LEU A 188 -14.00 18.61 -33.25
CA LEU A 188 -14.92 17.67 -32.61
C LEU A 188 -14.33 16.25 -32.60
N ALA A 189 -13.83 15.77 -33.74
CA ALA A 189 -13.18 14.45 -33.81
C ALA A 189 -11.96 14.33 -32.89
N LYS A 190 -11.17 15.39 -32.74
CA LYS A 190 -10.05 15.43 -31.78
C LYS A 190 -10.56 15.34 -30.34
N LYS A 191 -11.61 16.08 -29.99
CA LYS A 191 -12.21 16.06 -28.65
C LYS A 191 -12.82 14.68 -28.33
N ASP A 192 -13.50 14.05 -29.28
CA ASP A 192 -14.03 12.70 -29.11
C ASP A 192 -12.94 11.67 -28.85
N LYS A 193 -11.81 11.78 -29.57
CA LYS A 193 -10.64 10.92 -29.30
C LYS A 193 -10.09 11.14 -27.89
N THR A 194 -9.94 12.38 -27.45
CA THR A 194 -9.50 12.69 -26.08
C THR A 194 -10.47 12.16 -25.04
N ILE A 195 -11.79 12.30 -25.25
CA ILE A 195 -12.80 11.76 -24.33
C ILE A 195 -12.68 10.24 -24.22
N LYS A 196 -12.49 9.53 -25.33
CA LYS A 196 -12.29 8.07 -25.32
C LYS A 196 -11.04 7.68 -24.53
N MET A 197 -9.91 8.36 -24.75
CA MET A 197 -8.68 8.11 -23.99
C MET A 197 -8.89 8.34 -22.49
N LEU A 198 -9.48 9.48 -22.11
CA LEU A 198 -9.74 9.80 -20.69
C LEU A 198 -10.68 8.79 -20.03
N ARG A 199 -11.66 8.24 -20.76
CA ARG A 199 -12.52 7.17 -20.24
C ARG A 199 -11.72 5.90 -19.95
N CYS A 200 -10.85 5.48 -20.88
CA CYS A 200 -9.97 4.34 -20.65
C CYS A 200 -9.03 4.57 -19.46
N ASP A 201 -8.44 5.77 -19.34
CA ASP A 201 -7.56 6.11 -18.21
C ASP A 201 -8.32 6.07 -16.88
N LEU A 202 -9.56 6.57 -16.84
CA LEU A 202 -10.43 6.49 -15.66
C LEU A 202 -10.78 5.04 -15.29
N GLU A 203 -11.06 4.19 -16.27
CA GLU A 203 -11.32 2.75 -16.03
C GLU A 203 -10.08 2.05 -15.43
N VAL A 204 -8.89 2.35 -15.95
CA VAL A 204 -7.63 1.82 -15.42
C VAL A 204 -7.37 2.32 -14.00
N LEU A 205 -7.56 3.61 -13.75
CA LEU A 205 -7.41 4.20 -12.41
C LEU A 205 -8.39 3.60 -11.41
N ARG A 206 -9.64 3.37 -11.82
CA ARG A 206 -10.65 2.70 -11.00
C ARG A 206 -10.22 1.27 -10.66
N GLY A 207 -9.73 0.51 -11.63
CA GLY A 207 -9.20 -0.83 -11.38
C GLY A 207 -8.04 -0.85 -10.39
N LYS A 208 -7.11 0.11 -10.51
CA LYS A 208 -6.00 0.28 -9.54
C LYS A 208 -6.51 0.62 -8.14
N TYR A 209 -7.47 1.54 -8.04
CA TYR A 209 -8.09 1.91 -6.77
C TYR A 209 -8.78 0.71 -6.10
N ASP A 210 -9.56 -0.04 -6.87
CA ASP A 210 -10.26 -1.24 -6.38
C ASP A 210 -9.26 -2.31 -5.91
N SER A 211 -8.14 -2.50 -6.61
CA SER A 211 -7.04 -3.37 -6.20
C SER A 211 -6.44 -2.93 -4.86
N ILE A 212 -6.06 -1.67 -4.72
CA ILE A 212 -5.47 -1.13 -3.48
C ILE A 212 -6.45 -1.28 -2.31
N CYS A 213 -7.74 -1.04 -2.54
CA CYS A 213 -8.78 -1.25 -1.54
C CYS A 213 -8.91 -2.71 -1.12
N SER A 214 -8.78 -3.65 -2.06
CA SER A 214 -8.75 -5.09 -1.77
C SER A 214 -7.54 -5.46 -0.90
N ASP A 215 -6.35 -5.00 -1.30
CA ASP A 215 -5.10 -5.27 -0.59
C ASP A 215 -5.12 -4.71 0.84
N TYR A 216 -5.60 -3.48 1.01
CA TYR A 216 -5.80 -2.89 2.34
C TYR A 216 -6.73 -3.74 3.22
N ARG A 217 -7.86 -4.22 2.67
CA ARG A 217 -8.79 -5.08 3.42
C ARG A 217 -8.18 -6.43 3.75
N ASN A 218 -7.35 -6.98 2.88
CA ASN A 218 -6.63 -8.24 3.10
C ASN A 218 -5.60 -8.08 4.23
N GLU A 219 -4.78 -7.03 4.17
CA GLU A 219 -3.79 -6.73 5.19
C GLU A 219 -4.43 -6.43 6.55
N HIS A 220 -5.54 -5.68 6.56
CA HIS A 220 -6.29 -5.44 7.78
C HIS A 220 -6.82 -6.74 8.42
N ARG A 221 -7.35 -7.67 7.61
CA ARG A 221 -7.77 -9.00 8.09
C ARG A 221 -6.59 -9.81 8.63
N ARG A 222 -5.45 -9.78 7.93
CA ARG A 222 -4.22 -10.45 8.37
C ARG A 222 -3.72 -9.92 9.71
N LEU A 223 -3.71 -8.60 9.87
CA LEU A 223 -3.34 -7.94 11.12
C LEU A 223 -4.29 -8.32 12.27
N ASN A 224 -5.60 -8.30 12.04
CA ASN A 224 -6.59 -8.70 13.05
C ASN A 224 -6.41 -10.17 13.49
N ALA A 225 -6.10 -11.06 12.55
CA ALA A 225 -5.80 -12.46 12.86
C ALA A 225 -4.53 -12.58 13.71
N LEU A 226 -3.47 -11.84 13.37
CA LEU A 226 -2.23 -11.78 14.16
C LEU A 226 -2.47 -11.23 15.57
N TYR A 227 -3.22 -10.14 15.69
CA TYR A 227 -3.58 -9.54 16.98
C TYR A 227 -4.36 -10.54 17.86
N THR A 228 -5.36 -11.20 17.29
CA THR A 228 -6.15 -12.22 18.00
C THR A 228 -5.27 -13.37 18.48
N ARG A 229 -4.37 -13.86 17.61
CA ARG A 229 -3.41 -14.92 17.96
C ARG A 229 -2.46 -14.47 19.07
N TYR A 230 -1.95 -13.25 18.99
CA TYR A 230 -1.07 -12.66 20.00
C TYR A 230 -1.78 -12.57 21.36
N MET A 231 -3.00 -12.02 21.40
CA MET A 231 -3.79 -11.91 22.64
C MET A 231 -4.05 -13.28 23.25
N HIS A 232 -4.38 -14.28 22.44
CA HIS A 232 -4.58 -15.65 22.90
C HIS A 232 -3.29 -16.27 23.45
N LEU A 233 -2.15 -16.04 22.79
CA LEU A 233 -0.85 -16.50 23.27
C LEU A 233 -0.45 -15.82 24.58
N GLN A 234 -0.68 -14.52 24.71
CA GLN A 234 -0.42 -13.75 25.92
C GLN A 234 -1.27 -14.26 27.09
N GLN A 235 -2.57 -14.50 26.86
CA GLN A 235 -3.46 -15.06 27.87
C GLN A 235 -3.01 -16.48 28.29
N LYS A 236 -2.63 -17.32 27.33
CA LYS A 236 -2.06 -18.65 27.60
C LYS A 236 -0.79 -18.57 28.44
N LYS A 237 0.13 -17.66 28.10
CA LYS A 237 1.37 -17.45 28.87
C LYS A 237 1.09 -16.96 30.28
N LYS A 238 0.15 -16.03 30.45
CA LYS A 238 -0.30 -15.57 31.78
C LYS A 238 -0.85 -16.72 32.62
N GLN A 239 -1.66 -17.59 32.03
CA GLN A 239 -2.19 -18.77 32.72
C GLN A 239 -1.08 -19.77 33.10
N GLN A 240 -0.11 -20.02 32.20
CA GLN A 240 1.04 -20.87 32.51
C GLN A 240 1.88 -20.33 33.67
N VAL A 241 2.15 -19.02 33.68
CA VAL A 241 2.88 -18.36 34.78
C VAL A 241 2.10 -18.47 36.09
N PHE A 242 0.78 -18.28 36.04
CA PHE A 242 -0.08 -18.43 37.23
C PHE A 242 -0.03 -19.86 37.79
N ILE A 243 -0.21 -20.88 36.94
CA ILE A 243 -0.15 -22.29 37.36
C ILE A 243 1.23 -22.61 37.95
N LEU A 244 2.31 -22.19 37.28
CA LEU A 244 3.67 -22.41 37.77
C LEU A 244 3.88 -21.77 39.15
N LYS A 245 3.37 -20.55 39.35
CA LYS A 245 3.44 -19.86 40.64
C LYS A 245 2.69 -20.64 41.73
N GLU A 246 1.50 -21.15 41.45
CA GLU A 246 0.76 -22.00 42.39
C GLU A 246 1.51 -23.32 42.67
N THR A 247 2.03 -23.99 41.63
CA THR A 247 2.82 -25.22 41.79
C THR A 247 4.03 -24.98 42.70
N LEU A 248 4.77 -23.89 42.47
CA LEU A 248 5.91 -23.52 43.31
C LEU A 248 5.49 -23.15 44.73
N GLY A 249 4.32 -22.51 44.91
CA GLY A 249 3.72 -22.25 46.21
C GLY A 249 3.52 -23.54 47.00
N TYR A 250 2.80 -24.52 46.43
CA TYR A 250 2.58 -25.81 47.08
C TYR A 250 3.88 -26.56 47.38
N ALA A 251 4.87 -26.50 46.48
CA ALA A 251 6.19 -27.09 46.72
C ALA A 251 6.92 -26.43 47.90
N SER A 252 6.86 -25.09 47.98
CA SER A 252 7.47 -24.32 49.06
C SER A 252 6.82 -24.64 50.40
N ASP A 253 5.49 -24.74 50.44
CA ASP A 253 4.74 -25.13 51.63
C ASP A 253 5.05 -26.56 52.07
N CYS A 254 5.19 -27.50 51.12
CA CYS A 254 5.67 -28.86 51.43
C CYS A 254 7.04 -28.85 52.12
N ILE A 255 7.99 -28.06 51.59
CA ILE A 255 9.33 -27.95 52.17
C ILE A 255 9.24 -27.34 53.57
N LEU A 256 8.44 -26.29 53.75
CA LEU A 256 8.26 -25.62 55.04
C LEU A 256 7.73 -26.60 56.11
N TYR A 257 6.66 -27.34 55.82
CA TYR A 257 6.09 -28.29 56.78
C TYR A 257 7.03 -29.47 57.04
N ALA A 258 7.75 -29.95 56.01
CA ALA A 258 8.77 -30.99 56.19
C ALA A 258 9.91 -30.52 57.12
N GLN A 259 10.39 -29.28 56.93
CA GLN A 259 11.41 -28.67 57.80
C GLN A 259 10.92 -28.53 59.23
N GLN A 260 9.70 -28.02 59.43
CA GLN A 260 9.11 -27.89 60.77
C GLN A 260 8.99 -29.24 61.49
N THR A 261 8.62 -30.31 60.76
CA THR A 261 8.58 -31.66 61.33
C THR A 261 9.98 -32.18 61.69
N ILE A 262 10.98 -32.00 60.81
CA ILE A 262 12.37 -32.42 61.06
C ILE A 262 12.97 -31.67 62.27
N ASP A 263 12.75 -30.37 62.36
CA ASP A 263 13.24 -29.53 63.47
C ASP A 263 12.58 -29.91 64.80
N GLY A 264 11.28 -30.21 64.80
CA GLY A 264 10.55 -30.70 65.96
C GLY A 264 11.09 -32.05 66.47
N CYS A 265 11.30 -33.00 65.55
CA CYS A 265 11.85 -34.31 65.88
C CYS A 265 13.31 -34.24 66.34
N SER A 266 14.13 -33.36 65.76
CA SER A 266 15.52 -33.12 66.18
C SER A 266 15.62 -32.58 67.61
N ARG A 267 14.54 -31.96 68.12
CA ARG A 267 14.41 -31.49 69.51
C ARG A 267 13.73 -32.51 70.44
N GLY A 268 13.45 -33.73 69.96
CA GLY A 268 12.86 -34.82 70.74
C GLY A 268 11.33 -34.79 70.86
N PHE A 269 10.63 -33.91 70.13
CA PHE A 269 9.18 -33.89 70.10
C PHE A 269 8.62 -34.92 69.10
N PRO A 270 7.45 -35.53 69.38
CA PRO A 270 6.76 -36.36 68.43
C PRO A 270 6.33 -35.56 67.18
N ILE A 271 6.16 -36.24 66.05
CA ILE A 271 5.70 -35.62 64.80
C ILE A 271 4.35 -34.93 65.05
N ASP A 272 4.29 -33.63 64.78
CA ASP A 272 3.04 -32.88 64.84
C ASP A 272 2.08 -33.36 63.73
N PRO A 273 0.92 -33.94 64.08
CA PRO A 273 -0.05 -34.44 63.11
C PRO A 273 -0.58 -33.33 62.20
N GLN A 274 -0.59 -32.07 62.64
CA GLN A 274 -1.07 -30.96 61.82
C GLN A 274 -0.08 -30.64 60.68
N ASN A 275 1.21 -30.64 60.96
CA ASN A 275 2.25 -30.42 59.94
C ASN A 275 2.29 -31.57 58.92
N LEU A 276 2.11 -32.81 59.38
CA LEU A 276 2.01 -33.97 58.50
C LEU A 276 0.76 -33.92 57.60
N HIS A 277 -0.38 -33.47 58.14
CA HIS A 277 -1.61 -33.28 57.37
C HIS A 277 -1.42 -32.19 56.29
N ASN A 278 -0.90 -31.03 56.69
CA ASN A 278 -0.64 -29.91 55.79
C ASN A 278 0.38 -30.27 54.69
N PHE A 279 1.42 -31.05 55.03
CA PHE A 279 2.37 -31.57 54.07
C PHE A 279 1.68 -32.45 53.01
N ASN A 280 0.92 -33.45 53.44
CA ASN A 280 0.23 -34.37 52.52
C ASN A 280 -0.78 -33.65 51.63
N GLN A 281 -1.51 -32.67 52.18
CA GLN A 281 -2.47 -31.88 51.42
C GLN A 281 -1.77 -31.02 50.35
N ASN A 282 -0.69 -30.31 50.72
CA ASN A 282 0.08 -29.52 49.76
C ASN A 282 0.78 -30.39 48.72
N PHE A 283 1.22 -31.59 49.10
CA PHE A 283 1.82 -32.55 48.17
C PHE A 283 0.83 -33.03 47.11
N GLU A 284 -0.41 -33.32 47.52
CA GLU A 284 -1.51 -33.65 46.60
C GLU A 284 -1.81 -32.48 45.64
N PHE A 285 -1.87 -31.25 46.15
CA PHE A 285 -2.11 -30.07 45.31
C PHE A 285 -0.93 -29.78 44.36
N PHE A 286 0.31 -29.95 44.82
CA PHE A 286 1.50 -29.88 44.00
C PHE A 286 1.46 -30.89 42.86
N MET A 287 1.16 -32.16 43.15
CA MET A 287 1.07 -33.20 42.13
C MET A 287 -0.06 -32.97 41.12
N ARG A 288 -1.20 -32.43 41.57
CA ARG A 288 -2.30 -32.03 40.66
C ARG A 288 -1.90 -30.86 39.77
N SER A 289 -1.23 -29.86 40.33
CA SER A 289 -0.74 -28.68 39.60
C SER A 289 0.36 -29.03 38.59
N LEU A 290 1.27 -29.95 38.94
CA LEU A 290 2.26 -30.48 38.00
C LEU A 290 1.61 -31.19 36.80
N ARG A 291 0.59 -32.02 37.04
CA ARG A 291 -0.13 -32.72 35.97
C ARG A 291 -0.87 -31.77 35.02
N SER A 292 -1.33 -30.63 35.51
CA SER A 292 -1.96 -29.60 34.67
C SER A 292 -0.94 -28.72 33.93
N CYS A 293 0.32 -28.69 34.35
CA CYS A 293 1.31 -27.74 33.86
C CYS A 293 1.86 -28.02 32.45
N CYS A 294 1.87 -29.26 31.93
CA CYS A 294 2.38 -29.53 30.57
C CYS A 294 1.81 -30.78 29.87
N CYS A 295 1.32 -31.77 30.62
CA CYS A 295 1.04 -33.09 30.04
C CYS A 295 -0.21 -33.12 29.16
N ARG A 296 -1.30 -32.44 29.55
CA ARG A 296 -2.56 -32.45 28.78
C ARG A 296 -2.39 -31.83 27.39
N ARG A 297 -1.54 -30.81 27.27
CA ARG A 297 -1.31 -30.07 26.01
C ARG A 297 -0.40 -30.84 25.06
N ARG A 298 0.72 -31.38 25.55
CA ARG A 298 1.60 -32.23 24.73
C ARG A 298 0.85 -33.46 24.21
N LEU A 299 -0.07 -34.01 25.01
CA LEU A 299 -0.89 -35.16 24.64
C LEU A 299 -1.91 -34.81 23.55
N LEU A 300 -2.56 -33.64 23.62
CA LEU A 300 -3.46 -33.16 22.57
C LEU A 300 -2.73 -32.78 21.27
N GLU A 301 -1.54 -32.16 21.37
CA GLU A 301 -0.71 -31.83 20.21
C GLU A 301 -0.23 -33.11 19.49
N LEU A 302 0.24 -34.12 20.23
CA LEU A 302 0.59 -35.42 19.67
C LEU A 302 -0.62 -36.14 19.02
N GLN A 303 -1.81 -36.01 19.61
CA GLN A 303 -3.03 -36.63 19.08
C GLN A 303 -3.53 -35.95 17.80
N GLN A 304 -3.31 -34.63 17.67
CA GLN A 304 -3.62 -33.87 16.46
C GLN A 304 -2.60 -34.13 15.34
N GLU A 305 -1.30 -34.26 15.68
CA GLU A 305 -0.24 -34.65 14.75
C GLU A 305 -0.50 -36.06 14.15
N GLN A 306 -0.99 -37.00 14.96
CA GLN A 306 -1.38 -38.34 14.48
C GLN A 306 -2.60 -38.31 13.56
N GLY A 307 -3.59 -37.44 13.81
CA GLY A 307 -4.78 -37.30 12.95
C GLY A 307 -4.43 -36.75 11.56
N VAL A 308 -3.56 -35.74 11.49
CA VAL A 308 -3.12 -35.15 10.21
C VAL A 308 -2.27 -36.13 9.40
N GLN A 309 -1.43 -36.95 10.05
CA GLN A 309 -0.68 -38.00 9.37
C GLN A 309 -1.59 -39.09 8.78
N LEU A 310 -2.69 -39.43 9.46
CA LEU A 310 -3.65 -40.42 8.97
C LEU A 310 -4.45 -39.90 7.76
N GLU A 311 -4.85 -38.63 7.76
CA GLU A 311 -5.51 -37.99 6.61
C GLU A 311 -4.57 -37.86 5.40
N GLN A 312 -3.28 -37.57 5.63
CA GLN A 312 -2.28 -37.53 4.56
C GLN A 312 -2.04 -38.91 3.94
N LEU A 313 -1.98 -39.97 4.76
CA LEU A 313 -1.87 -41.35 4.28
C LEU A 313 -3.11 -41.80 3.50
N GLN A 314 -4.31 -41.39 3.92
CA GLN A 314 -5.54 -41.68 3.16
C GLN A 314 -5.56 -40.94 1.81
N GLN A 315 -5.17 -39.67 1.76
CA GLN A 315 -5.07 -38.92 0.50
C GLN A 315 -3.98 -39.45 -0.44
N GLU A 316 -2.90 -40.02 0.09
CA GLU A 316 -1.89 -40.71 -0.73
C GLU A 316 -2.40 -42.05 -1.27
N GLN A 317 -3.17 -42.81 -0.47
CA GLN A 317 -3.81 -44.05 -0.95
C GLN A 317 -4.88 -43.79 -2.02
N GLU A 318 -5.70 -42.74 -1.86
CA GLU A 318 -6.69 -42.34 -2.85
C GLU A 318 -6.02 -41.92 -4.17
N ARG A 319 -4.92 -41.16 -4.11
CA ARG A 319 -4.15 -40.81 -5.32
C ARG A 319 -3.51 -42.01 -6.00
N GLN A 320 -3.00 -42.98 -5.24
CA GLN A 320 -2.45 -44.21 -5.81
C GLN A 320 -3.52 -45.07 -6.49
N GLN A 321 -4.74 -45.11 -5.95
CA GLN A 321 -5.87 -45.81 -6.58
C GLN A 321 -6.36 -45.12 -7.85
N GLU A 322 -6.34 -43.78 -7.90
CA GLU A 322 -6.64 -43.03 -9.13
C GLU A 322 -5.57 -43.27 -10.21
N GLU A 323 -4.28 -43.29 -9.85
CA GLU A 323 -3.18 -43.60 -10.78
C GLU A 323 -3.25 -45.06 -11.30
N GLU A 324 -3.65 -46.02 -10.47
CA GLU A 324 -3.86 -47.41 -10.89
C GLU A 324 -5.08 -47.54 -11.84
N GLN A 325 -6.18 -46.81 -11.60
CA GLN A 325 -7.34 -46.80 -12.50
C GLN A 325 -7.02 -46.15 -13.85
N GLU A 326 -6.23 -45.07 -13.89
CA GLU A 326 -5.80 -44.46 -15.15
C GLU A 326 -4.86 -45.38 -15.94
N GLN A 327 -3.99 -46.16 -15.26
CA GLN A 327 -3.18 -47.19 -15.93
C GLN A 327 -4.02 -48.36 -16.45
N GLU A 328 -5.06 -48.79 -15.76
CA GLU A 328 -5.97 -49.83 -16.26
C GLU A 328 -6.78 -49.36 -17.47
N LEU A 329 -7.26 -48.11 -17.47
CA LEU A 329 -7.95 -47.50 -18.61
C LEU A 329 -7.02 -47.35 -19.84
N SER A 330 -5.78 -46.92 -19.62
CA SER A 330 -4.76 -46.84 -20.67
C SER A 330 -4.43 -48.22 -21.26
N ASN A 331 -4.34 -49.25 -20.41
CA ASN A 331 -4.11 -50.63 -20.85
C ASN A 331 -5.30 -51.25 -21.59
N GLN A 332 -6.54 -50.82 -21.30
CA GLN A 332 -7.73 -51.22 -22.07
C GLN A 332 -7.74 -50.57 -23.46
N GLU A 333 -7.40 -49.29 -23.60
CA GLU A 333 -7.36 -48.61 -24.91
C GLU A 333 -6.34 -49.22 -25.88
N THR A 334 -5.21 -49.73 -25.38
CA THR A 334 -4.25 -50.47 -26.22
C THR A 334 -4.74 -51.84 -26.70
N LYS A 335 -5.75 -52.45 -26.05
CA LYS A 335 -6.32 -53.74 -26.48
C LYS A 335 -7.47 -53.59 -27.48
N THR A 336 -8.14 -52.44 -27.52
CA THR A 336 -9.25 -52.17 -28.45
C THR A 336 -8.81 -51.62 -29.81
N SER A 337 -7.53 -51.27 -29.97
CA SER A 337 -6.98 -50.63 -31.20
C SER A 337 -6.49 -51.62 -32.28
N LEU A 338 -6.66 -52.94 -32.11
CA LEU A 338 -6.25 -53.95 -33.11
C LEU A 338 -7.41 -54.58 -33.89
N GLN A 339 -8.64 -54.07 -33.78
CA GLN A 339 -9.81 -54.69 -34.42
C GLN A 339 -10.82 -53.67 -34.94
N SER A 340 -10.44 -52.84 -35.93
CA SER A 340 -11.39 -52.21 -36.88
C SER A 340 -10.65 -51.44 -37.98
N GLN A 341 -10.16 -52.17 -38.98
CA GLN A 341 -10.07 -51.66 -40.35
C GLN A 341 -11.30 -52.15 -41.14
N LEU A 342 -11.69 -51.37 -42.18
CA LEU A 342 -12.93 -51.40 -42.98
C LEU A 342 -14.12 -50.71 -42.29
N GLU A 343 -14.80 -49.69 -42.80
CA GLU A 343 -14.95 -49.12 -44.15
C GLU A 343 -15.37 -47.62 -44.02
N GLN A 344 -14.92 -46.79 -44.96
CA GLN A 344 -15.44 -45.42 -45.21
C GLN A 344 -16.78 -45.51 -45.99
N PRO A 345 -17.73 -44.52 -45.95
CA PRO A 345 -17.51 -43.24 -46.66
C PRO A 345 -18.33 -41.96 -46.27
N LYS A 346 -17.64 -40.82 -46.46
CA LYS A 346 -17.99 -39.56 -47.19
C LYS A 346 -19.18 -38.64 -46.80
N GLN A 347 -18.84 -37.33 -46.91
CA GLN A 347 -19.65 -36.11 -47.19
C GLN A 347 -20.38 -35.48 -45.99
N LYS A 348 -20.47 -34.14 -45.80
CA LYS A 348 -20.49 -32.99 -46.71
C LYS A 348 -20.17 -31.69 -45.93
N ARG A 349 -19.42 -30.76 -46.56
CA ARG A 349 -19.27 -29.35 -46.14
C ARG A 349 -20.56 -28.56 -46.42
N ARG A 350 -20.93 -27.63 -45.53
CA ARG A 350 -21.56 -26.35 -45.92
C ARG A 350 -21.38 -25.26 -44.87
N SER A 351 -20.88 -24.12 -45.33
CA SER A 351 -20.68 -22.87 -44.60
C SER A 351 -21.99 -22.09 -44.42
N HIS A 352 -22.11 -21.30 -43.36
CA HIS A 352 -23.00 -20.14 -43.35
C HIS A 352 -22.28 -18.85 -42.97
N ARG A 353 -22.76 -17.79 -43.62
CA ARG A 353 -22.09 -16.55 -44.02
C ARG A 353 -22.62 -15.39 -43.18
N LYS A 354 -21.71 -14.48 -42.80
CA LYS A 354 -22.01 -13.12 -42.30
C LYS A 354 -22.94 -12.38 -43.27
N ARG A 355 -23.85 -11.57 -42.74
CA ARG A 355 -24.51 -10.49 -43.45
C ARG A 355 -24.40 -9.22 -42.63
N GLU A 356 -23.98 -8.16 -43.30
CA GLU A 356 -23.89 -6.80 -42.82
C GLU A 356 -24.57 -5.90 -43.86
N LYS A 357 -25.02 -4.74 -43.38
CA LYS A 357 -25.50 -3.52 -44.04
C LYS A 357 -27.02 -3.39 -44.26
N HIS A 358 -27.59 -2.37 -43.62
CA HIS A 358 -27.53 -1.01 -44.18
C HIS A 358 -27.05 0.00 -43.14
#